data_AF-A0A6P6Y2F0-F1
#
_entry.id   AF-A0A6P6Y2F0-F1
#
_cell.length_a   1.000
_cell.length_b   1.000
_cell.length_c   1.000
_cell.angle_alpha   90.00
_cell.angle_beta   90.00
_cell.angle_gamma   90.00
#
_symmetry.space_group_name_H-M   'P 1'
#
loop_
_entity.id
_entity.type
_entity.pdbx_description
1 polymer ?
#
loop_
_entity_poly.entity_id
_entity_poly.type
_entity_poly.pdbx_seq_one_letter_code
_entity_poly.pdbx_strand_id
1 'polypeptide(L)'
;MPLPRGGLQLDYSRWMQNLLTLIVPDVLYDTRLSNSGNADQSDQDQHINATVMMDVRLAVKNIGDKDWKLYYHRSNLKRTVTCHIEGHKRKQGINYDCDLIQLFELQSLYYDFYLINLQFIANEKSENFGFLNNLSLVAIHQNGGFTKIWLSLKSVFFIITLLTFIWYLNRIQQLKRDTNLLEKCLILLGFGITQLNVPIEFLNLVMDMEFMSFLCDIRQGIFHCSLLIFWIIFIGEHLLDDVSRVGLSSYYKQLAIILIAYISLFVFESSERGIQVIDPFYSIWEVDSNFAMIFITITVLAAISYFFFLTYHLWLAFRNISTKQQSLPSMPTARRLIYQGVIFRFKFLLIATFVCATCTIIAYIMGQVSEDQWYWDDQRSFLNSLQWSSAMFTTVFALWNCYVMTLLILYAPSHKGMDSSDTDEMSVEFTRLTDNDLNDGQARINYSGISGRRQNPNPKPQYEMSLLQELATKRNIS
;
A
#
# COMPACT_ATOMS: atom_id res chain seq x y z
N MET A 1 24.65 5.44 24.29
CA MET A 1 24.51 5.11 22.86
C MET A 1 24.47 6.39 22.04
N PRO A 2 25.17 6.43 20.89
CA PRO A 2 26.02 5.35 20.40
C PRO A 2 27.27 5.17 21.30
N LEU A 3 27.87 3.98 21.29
CA LEU A 3 29.11 3.70 22.05
C LEU A 3 30.32 4.22 21.26
N PRO A 4 31.40 4.66 21.92
CA PRO A 4 32.60 5.11 21.24
C PRO A 4 33.22 3.97 20.41
N ARG A 5 33.64 4.27 19.18
CA ARG A 5 34.35 3.32 18.29
C ARG A 5 35.68 3.93 17.87
N GLY A 6 36.77 3.19 18.02
CA GLY A 6 38.11 3.66 17.63
C GLY A 6 38.58 4.92 18.38
N GLY A 7 38.13 5.13 19.62
CA GLY A 7 38.47 6.32 20.42
C GLY A 7 37.69 7.58 20.08
N LEU A 8 36.78 7.53 19.10
CA LEU A 8 35.87 8.62 18.76
C LEU A 8 34.52 8.41 19.43
N GLN A 9 34.02 9.44 20.11
CA GLN A 9 32.65 9.46 20.60
C GLN A 9 31.72 9.75 19.42
N LEU A 10 30.88 8.78 19.11
CA LEU A 10 29.86 8.90 18.07
C LEU A 10 28.61 9.56 18.65
N ASP A 11 27.91 10.29 17.80
CA ASP A 11 26.62 10.90 18.05
C ASP A 11 25.58 10.40 17.04
N TYR A 12 24.32 10.38 17.47
CA TYR A 12 23.22 10.18 16.55
C TYR A 12 22.89 11.47 15.79
N SER A 13 22.33 11.30 14.60
CA SER A 13 21.88 12.43 13.79
C SER A 13 20.39 12.32 13.53
N ARG A 14 19.68 13.46 13.53
CA ARG A 14 18.24 13.53 13.19
C ARG A 14 17.89 12.96 11.81
N TRP A 15 18.88 12.85 10.93
CA TRP A 15 18.74 12.16 9.64
C TRP A 15 18.50 10.65 9.79
N MET A 16 18.77 10.06 10.94
CA MET A 16 18.59 8.62 11.19
C MET A 16 17.15 8.24 11.56
N GLN A 17 16.22 9.21 11.59
CA GLN A 17 14.75 9.13 11.65
C GLN A 17 14.12 8.23 12.71
N ASN A 18 14.43 6.94 12.78
CA ASN A 18 13.87 5.96 13.71
C ASN A 18 14.98 5.16 14.43
N LEU A 19 14.61 4.50 15.52
CA LEU A 19 15.51 3.62 16.27
C LEU A 19 14.76 2.42 16.82
N LEU A 20 15.05 1.25 16.27
CA LEU A 20 14.64 -0.04 16.81
C LEU A 20 15.77 -0.61 17.66
N THR A 21 15.47 -1.02 18.88
CA THR A 21 16.45 -1.65 19.77
C THR A 21 16.01 -3.06 20.11
N LEU A 22 16.90 -4.02 19.83
CA LEU A 22 16.74 -5.44 20.14
C LEU A 22 17.76 -5.86 21.19
N ILE A 23 17.38 -6.83 22.01
CA ILE A 23 18.25 -7.46 23.02
C ILE A 23 18.45 -8.92 22.64
N VAL A 24 19.69 -9.39 22.79
CA VAL A 24 20.09 -10.79 22.62
C VAL A 24 20.73 -11.27 23.92
N PRO A 25 20.06 -12.13 24.69
CA PRO A 25 20.62 -12.68 25.91
C PRO A 25 21.59 -13.83 25.61
N ASP A 26 22.78 -13.78 26.19
CA ASP A 26 23.73 -14.89 26.16
C ASP A 26 23.48 -15.76 27.40
N VAL A 27 22.68 -16.82 27.23
CA VAL A 27 22.37 -17.77 28.31
C VAL A 27 23.30 -18.97 28.21
N LEU A 28 24.01 -19.27 29.29
CA LEU A 28 24.91 -20.43 29.37
C LEU A 28 24.15 -21.69 29.80
N TYR A 29 24.48 -22.81 29.14
CA TYR A 29 24.08 -24.13 29.60
C TYR A 29 24.87 -24.54 30.84
N ASP A 30 24.13 -24.73 31.94
CA ASP A 30 24.65 -25.30 33.20
C ASP A 30 23.85 -26.55 33.59
N THR A 31 24.58 -27.66 33.72
CA THR A 31 24.06 -28.95 34.16
C THR A 31 23.42 -28.91 35.55
N ARG A 32 23.80 -27.97 36.43
CA ARG A 32 23.23 -27.83 37.78
C ARG A 32 21.82 -27.25 37.80
N LEU A 33 21.49 -26.42 36.80
CA LEU A 33 20.17 -25.78 36.66
C LEU A 33 19.21 -26.62 35.82
N SER A 34 19.73 -27.57 35.03
CA SER A 34 18.92 -28.51 34.27
C SER A 34 18.44 -29.64 35.20
N ASN A 35 17.20 -29.54 35.69
CA ASN A 35 16.55 -30.56 36.53
C ASN A 35 16.34 -31.94 35.86
N SER A 36 17.04 -32.27 34.78
CA SER A 36 17.03 -33.62 34.22
C SER A 36 18.03 -34.50 34.97
N GLY A 37 17.53 -35.20 35.99
CA GLY A 37 18.23 -36.33 36.63
C GLY A 37 18.38 -37.57 35.73
N ASN A 38 18.14 -37.46 34.41
CA ASN A 38 18.26 -38.55 33.46
C ASN A 38 19.42 -38.26 32.50
N ALA A 39 20.56 -38.88 32.77
CA ALA A 39 21.80 -38.79 31.98
C ALA A 39 21.69 -39.44 30.57
N ASP A 40 20.53 -39.99 30.20
CA ASP A 40 20.32 -40.76 28.97
C ASP A 40 19.57 -40.00 27.85
N GLN A 41 19.38 -38.68 27.98
CA GLN A 41 18.75 -37.83 26.94
C GLN A 41 19.75 -36.84 26.31
N SER A 42 20.96 -37.29 25.97
CA SER A 42 21.99 -36.44 25.35
C SER A 42 21.64 -35.98 23.92
N ASP A 43 20.69 -36.65 23.26
CA ASP A 43 20.35 -36.39 21.85
C ASP A 43 19.04 -35.62 21.66
N GLN A 44 18.35 -35.23 22.74
CA GLN A 44 17.14 -34.42 22.64
C GLN A 44 17.44 -32.94 22.82
N ASP A 45 16.84 -32.14 21.95
CA ASP A 45 16.92 -30.70 21.98
C ASP A 45 16.24 -30.14 23.23
N GLN A 46 16.87 -29.13 23.84
CA GLN A 46 16.31 -28.45 24.98
C GLN A 46 15.85 -27.04 24.59
N HIS A 47 14.63 -26.71 24.99
CA HIS A 47 14.05 -25.38 24.80
C HIS A 47 13.81 -24.71 26.15
N ILE A 48 14.17 -23.44 26.25
CA ILE A 48 13.83 -22.55 27.37
C ILE A 48 12.76 -21.59 26.87
N ASN A 49 11.60 -21.61 27.52
CA ASN A 49 10.55 -20.60 27.34
C ASN A 49 10.30 -19.95 28.70
N ALA A 50 10.86 -18.77 28.90
CA ALA A 50 10.81 -18.06 30.17
C ALA A 50 10.32 -16.62 29.98
N THR A 51 9.44 -16.16 30.86
CA THR A 51 9.03 -14.75 30.88
C THR A 51 9.92 -13.97 31.84
N VAL A 52 10.63 -12.98 31.31
CA VAL A 52 11.49 -12.09 32.07
C VAL A 52 10.79 -10.76 32.30
N MET A 53 10.93 -10.22 33.51
CA MET A 53 10.44 -8.88 33.86
C MET A 53 11.62 -7.93 34.01
N MET A 54 11.49 -6.76 33.39
CA MET A 54 12.54 -5.74 33.38
C MET A 54 11.95 -4.37 33.76
N ASP A 55 12.67 -3.60 34.56
CA ASP A 55 12.48 -2.16 34.68
C ASP A 55 13.42 -1.47 33.69
N VAL A 56 12.84 -0.67 32.77
CA VAL A 56 13.58 0.00 31.71
C VAL A 56 13.45 1.50 31.84
N ARG A 57 14.59 2.20 31.78
CA ARG A 57 14.66 3.65 31.79
C ARG A 57 15.48 4.12 30.61
N LEU A 58 14.87 4.96 29.78
CA LEU A 58 15.49 5.61 28.65
C LEU A 58 15.68 7.09 28.97
N ALA A 59 16.92 7.56 28.92
CA ALA A 59 17.27 8.96 29.09
C ALA A 59 17.95 9.51 27.84
N VAL A 60 17.79 10.80 27.59
CA VAL A 60 18.27 11.52 26.41
C VAL A 60 19.13 12.70 26.79
N LYS A 61 20.02 13.08 25.87
CA LYS A 61 20.93 14.21 26.04
C LYS A 61 21.38 14.75 24.68
N ASN A 62 21.44 16.06 24.53
CA ASN A 62 22.04 16.72 23.36
C ASN A 62 23.48 17.16 23.63
N ILE A 63 24.22 17.42 22.57
CA ILE A 63 25.56 18.02 22.64
C ILE A 63 25.47 19.38 23.34
N GLY A 64 26.21 19.56 24.42
CA GLY A 64 26.23 20.78 25.22
C GLY A 64 25.36 20.74 26.48
N ASP A 65 24.45 19.78 26.60
CA ASP A 65 23.71 19.56 27.84
C ASP A 65 24.65 18.98 28.93
N LYS A 66 24.42 19.34 30.20
CA LYS A 66 25.19 18.77 31.32
C LYS A 66 24.55 17.48 31.83
N ASP A 67 23.25 17.53 32.11
CA ASP A 67 22.50 16.45 32.75
C ASP A 67 21.70 15.61 31.76
N TRP A 68 21.49 14.35 32.10
CA TRP A 68 20.60 13.45 31.36
C TRP A 68 19.15 13.72 31.73
N LYS A 69 18.26 13.76 30.73
CA LYS A 69 16.81 13.90 30.94
C LYS A 69 16.14 12.55 30.76
N LEU A 70 15.31 12.15 31.71
CA LEU A 70 14.49 10.95 31.54
C LEU A 70 13.50 11.19 30.40
N TYR A 71 13.45 10.26 29.44
CA TYR A 71 12.60 10.34 28.27
C TYR A 71 11.39 9.41 28.43
N TYR A 72 11.64 8.10 28.52
CA TYR A 72 10.60 7.12 28.82
C TYR A 72 11.02 6.19 29.96
N HIS A 73 10.03 5.69 30.68
CA HIS A 73 10.21 4.74 31.75
C HIS A 73 9.08 3.73 31.73
N ARG A 74 9.43 2.44 31.74
CA ARG A 74 8.47 1.36 31.83
C ARG A 74 8.90 0.37 32.91
N SER A 75 8.10 0.32 33.97
CA SER A 75 8.24 -0.67 35.02
C SER A 75 7.52 -1.97 34.62
N ASN A 76 8.05 -3.10 35.10
CA ASN A 76 7.48 -4.44 34.89
C ASN A 76 7.25 -4.78 33.41
N LEU A 77 8.18 -4.39 32.54
CA LEU A 77 8.16 -4.79 31.14
C LEU A 77 8.33 -6.30 31.06
N LYS A 78 7.32 -7.00 30.52
CA LYS A 78 7.34 -8.44 30.31
C LYS A 78 7.84 -8.73 28.91
N ARG A 79 8.81 -9.64 28.82
CA ARG A 79 9.28 -10.21 27.55
C ARG A 79 9.40 -11.70 27.67
N THR A 80 8.97 -12.39 26.62
CA THR A 80 9.16 -13.83 26.51
C THR A 80 10.51 -14.10 25.87
N VAL A 81 11.31 -14.94 26.51
CA VAL A 81 12.61 -15.38 25.99
C VAL A 81 12.51 -16.83 25.62
N THR A 82 12.74 -17.08 24.35
CA THR A 82 12.79 -18.39 23.72
C THR A 82 14.23 -18.68 23.35
N CYS A 83 14.79 -19.75 23.92
CA CYS A 83 16.13 -20.20 23.60
C CYS A 83 16.12 -21.70 23.31
N HIS A 84 17.00 -22.13 22.42
CA HIS A 84 17.13 -23.51 21.99
C HIS A 84 18.59 -23.94 22.02
N ILE A 85 18.84 -25.18 22.41
CA ILE A 85 20.14 -25.82 22.26
C ILE A 85 19.93 -27.23 21.71
N GLU A 86 20.63 -27.49 20.60
CA GLU A 86 20.62 -28.81 19.96
C GLU A 86 21.31 -29.83 20.89
N GLY A 87 20.77 -31.05 20.97
CA GLY A 87 21.27 -32.08 21.91
C GLY A 87 22.79 -32.32 21.82
N HIS A 88 23.33 -32.37 20.59
CA HIS A 88 24.76 -32.59 20.35
C HIS A 88 25.67 -31.42 20.80
N LYS A 89 25.12 -30.22 20.97
CA LYS A 89 25.82 -29.01 21.48
C LYS A 89 25.65 -28.83 22.99
N ARG A 90 24.93 -29.71 23.67
CA ARG A 90 24.62 -29.62 25.10
C ARG A 90 25.84 -29.98 25.97
N LYS A 91 26.81 -29.07 26.04
CA LYS A 91 28.01 -29.17 26.89
C LYS A 91 28.07 -27.98 27.85
N GLN A 92 28.67 -28.21 29.01
CA GLN A 92 28.85 -27.16 30.02
C GLN A 92 29.58 -25.96 29.40
N GLY A 93 29.00 -24.77 29.57
CA GLY A 93 29.62 -23.52 29.10
C GLY A 93 29.35 -23.17 27.63
N ILE A 94 28.52 -23.94 26.92
CA ILE A 94 28.01 -23.56 25.60
C ILE A 94 26.75 -22.70 25.77
N ASN A 95 26.64 -21.63 24.97
CA ASN A 95 25.48 -20.75 24.97
C ASN A 95 24.27 -21.44 24.32
N TYR A 96 23.08 -21.17 24.82
CA TYR A 96 21.85 -21.41 24.06
C TYR A 96 21.79 -20.43 22.87
N ASP A 97 21.13 -20.87 21.81
CA ASP A 97 20.73 -20.01 20.71
C ASP A 97 19.40 -19.35 21.07
N CYS A 98 19.41 -18.05 21.35
CA CYS A 98 18.24 -17.32 21.84
C CYS A 98 17.68 -16.39 20.76
N ASP A 99 16.36 -16.32 20.69
CA ASP A 99 15.69 -15.42 19.75
C ASP A 99 15.91 -13.94 20.13
N LEU A 100 15.85 -13.07 19.11
CA LEU A 100 15.95 -11.62 19.28
C LEU A 100 14.71 -11.07 20.00
N ILE A 101 14.91 -10.30 21.07
CA ILE A 101 13.82 -9.71 21.84
C ILE A 101 13.72 -8.21 21.51
N GLN A 102 12.55 -7.76 21.06
CA GLN A 102 12.31 -6.33 20.85
C GLN A 102 12.23 -5.59 22.20
N LEU A 103 13.16 -4.67 22.45
CA LEU A 103 13.14 -3.85 23.67
C LEU A 103 12.18 -2.67 23.48
N PHE A 104 12.48 -1.80 22.54
CA PHE A 104 11.65 -0.66 22.18
C PHE A 104 11.87 -0.23 20.73
N GLU A 105 10.90 0.51 20.21
CA GLU A 105 10.98 1.18 18.92
C GLU A 105 10.63 2.66 19.09
N LEU A 106 11.58 3.54 18.77
CA LEU A 106 11.35 4.98 18.66
C LEU A 106 11.07 5.32 17.21
N GLN A 107 9.90 5.93 16.96
CA GLN A 107 9.53 6.40 15.63
C GLN A 107 10.26 7.68 15.21
N SER A 108 10.85 8.39 16.19
CA SER A 108 11.65 9.58 15.99
C SER A 108 12.96 9.48 16.78
N LEU A 109 14.08 9.63 16.06
CA LEU A 109 15.41 9.76 16.63
C LEU A 109 15.86 11.23 16.52
N TYR A 110 15.63 11.99 17.59
CA TYR A 110 15.82 13.44 17.61
C TYR A 110 17.05 13.89 18.41
N TYR A 111 17.42 13.16 19.47
CA TYR A 111 18.51 13.54 20.39
C TYR A 111 19.86 12.93 19.96
N ASP A 112 20.95 13.57 20.38
CA ASP A 112 22.30 13.14 19.97
C ASP A 112 22.79 11.90 20.75
N PHE A 113 22.39 11.76 22.01
CA PHE A 113 22.76 10.64 22.88
C PHE A 113 21.57 10.05 23.62
N TYR A 114 21.57 8.72 23.73
CA TYR A 114 20.59 7.93 24.48
C TYR A 114 21.28 7.04 25.52
N LEU A 115 20.74 6.99 26.73
CA LEU A 115 21.18 6.12 27.81
C LEU A 115 20.04 5.17 28.18
N ILE A 116 20.31 3.87 28.15
CA ILE A 116 19.35 2.85 28.56
C ILE A 116 19.88 2.22 29.85
N ASN A 117 19.05 2.21 30.88
CA ASN A 117 19.26 1.39 32.07
C ASN A 117 18.24 0.26 32.06
N LEU A 118 18.74 -0.97 32.14
CA LEU A 118 17.95 -2.19 32.22
C LEU A 118 18.16 -2.81 33.59
N GLN A 119 17.09 -3.05 34.33
CA GLN A 119 17.13 -3.76 35.60
C GLN A 119 16.22 -4.98 35.54
N PHE A 120 16.79 -6.17 35.67
CA PHE A 120 16.02 -7.41 35.75
C PHE A 120 15.36 -7.55 37.12
N ILE A 121 14.07 -7.92 37.12
CA ILE A 121 13.29 -8.16 38.32
C ILE A 121 13.09 -9.68 38.44
N ALA A 122 13.67 -10.27 39.49
CA ALA A 122 13.47 -11.68 39.80
C ALA A 122 12.04 -11.94 40.26
N ASN A 123 11.43 -13.00 39.74
CA ASN A 123 10.11 -13.50 40.13
C ASN A 123 10.14 -15.03 40.21
N GLU A 124 9.24 -15.66 40.96
CA GLU A 124 9.18 -17.13 41.10
C GLU A 124 9.02 -17.85 39.74
N LYS A 125 8.40 -17.18 38.75
CA LYS A 125 8.29 -17.70 37.36
C LYS A 125 9.55 -17.54 36.49
N SER A 126 10.55 -16.78 36.96
CA SER A 126 11.83 -16.58 36.26
C SER A 126 12.89 -17.64 36.61
N GLU A 127 12.57 -18.59 37.50
CA GLU A 127 13.52 -19.60 38.00
C GLU A 127 14.10 -20.53 36.90
N ASN A 128 13.48 -20.58 35.73
CA ASN A 128 13.92 -21.42 34.61
C ASN A 128 14.69 -20.66 33.49
N PHE A 129 15.11 -19.41 33.72
CA PHE A 129 15.78 -18.59 32.69
C PHE A 129 17.23 -19.03 32.37
N GLY A 130 17.79 -19.99 33.10
CA GLY A 130 19.19 -20.40 32.97
C GLY A 130 20.15 -19.34 33.51
N PHE A 131 21.45 -19.54 33.27
CA PHE A 131 22.48 -18.60 33.73
C PHE A 131 22.74 -17.53 32.65
N LEU A 132 22.29 -16.30 32.88
CA LEU A 132 22.57 -15.16 32.00
C LEU A 132 24.02 -14.70 32.19
N ASN A 133 24.84 -14.87 31.15
CA ASN A 133 26.25 -14.48 31.17
C ASN A 133 26.42 -13.02 30.74
N ASN A 134 25.86 -12.69 29.58
CA ASN A 134 25.98 -11.38 28.95
C ASN A 134 24.66 -10.97 28.29
N LEU A 135 24.55 -9.67 28.01
CA LEU A 135 23.42 -9.10 27.29
C LEU A 135 23.96 -8.25 26.14
N SER A 136 23.67 -8.67 24.92
CA SER A 136 24.01 -7.91 23.71
C SER A 136 22.82 -7.05 23.30
N LEU A 137 23.10 -5.83 22.86
CA LEU A 137 22.07 -4.88 22.40
C LEU A 137 22.36 -4.49 20.97
N VAL A 138 21.37 -4.67 20.10
CA VAL A 138 21.43 -4.33 18.68
C VAL A 138 20.54 -3.11 18.45
N ALA A 139 21.17 -2.00 18.06
CA ALA A 139 20.48 -0.76 17.72
C ALA A 139 20.43 -0.62 16.19
N ILE A 140 19.22 -0.66 15.64
CA ILE A 140 18.94 -0.53 14.20
C ILE A 140 18.31 0.83 13.97
N HIS A 141 18.91 1.63 13.11
CA HIS A 141 18.42 2.95 12.75
C HIS A 141 18.53 3.16 11.25
N GLN A 142 17.71 4.05 10.70
CA GLN A 142 17.81 4.39 9.29
C GLN A 142 19.16 5.06 9.00
N ASN A 143 19.75 4.74 7.84
CA ASN A 143 20.98 5.38 7.42
C ASN A 143 20.69 6.84 7.01
N GLY A 144 21.32 7.81 7.68
CA GLY A 144 21.13 9.22 7.39
C GLY A 144 21.50 9.64 5.95
N GLY A 145 22.43 8.93 5.31
CA GLY A 145 22.73 9.14 3.88
C GLY A 145 21.58 8.72 2.98
N PHE A 146 20.96 7.56 3.27
CA PHE A 146 19.77 7.10 2.55
C PHE A 146 18.60 8.05 2.76
N THR A 147 18.37 8.53 3.99
CA THR A 147 17.31 9.50 4.29
C THR A 147 17.42 10.77 3.45
N LYS A 148 18.63 11.31 3.26
CA LYS A 148 18.86 12.48 2.40
C LYS A 148 18.44 12.22 0.95
N ILE A 149 18.86 11.07 0.41
CA ILE A 149 18.49 10.65 -0.96
C ILE A 149 16.99 10.46 -1.06
N TRP A 150 16.38 9.77 -0.10
CA TRP A 150 14.96 9.49 -0.04
C TRP A 150 14.11 10.76 -0.01
N LEU A 151 14.45 11.73 0.85
CA LEU A 151 13.73 13.00 0.95
C LEU A 151 13.93 13.88 -0.28
N SER A 152 15.13 13.87 -0.87
CA SER A 152 15.38 14.54 -2.15
C SER A 152 14.52 13.94 -3.26
N LEU A 153 14.44 12.61 -3.34
CA LEU A 153 13.65 11.89 -4.34
C LEU A 153 12.16 12.21 -4.17
N LYS A 154 11.63 12.15 -2.94
CA LYS A 154 10.26 12.55 -2.61
C LYS A 154 9.96 13.99 -3.03
N SER A 155 10.87 14.92 -2.75
CA SER A 155 10.70 16.34 -3.10
C SER A 155 10.62 16.56 -4.62
N VAL A 156 11.49 15.90 -5.39
CA VAL A 156 11.49 16.01 -6.86
C VAL A 156 10.20 15.41 -7.43
N PHE A 157 9.85 14.19 -7.03
CA PHE A 157 8.62 13.55 -7.49
C PHE A 157 7.38 14.32 -7.05
N PHE A 158 7.34 14.88 -5.85
CA PHE A 158 6.22 15.69 -5.37
C PHE A 158 5.91 16.85 -6.33
N ILE A 159 6.91 17.64 -6.71
CA ILE A 159 6.73 18.76 -7.63
C ILE A 159 6.18 18.27 -8.98
N ILE A 160 6.78 17.22 -9.55
CA ILE A 160 6.37 16.70 -10.87
C ILE A 160 4.96 16.10 -10.81
N THR A 161 4.65 15.30 -9.79
CA THR A 161 3.32 14.70 -9.61
C THR A 161 2.25 15.75 -9.33
N LEU A 162 2.57 16.77 -8.54
CA LEU A 162 1.64 17.86 -8.23
C LEU A 162 1.31 18.67 -9.49
N LEU A 163 2.30 19.04 -10.28
CA LEU A 163 2.09 19.76 -11.53
C LEU A 163 1.27 18.92 -12.53
N THR A 164 1.59 17.63 -12.66
CA THR A 164 0.85 16.70 -13.53
C THR A 164 -0.60 16.55 -13.05
N PHE A 165 -0.82 16.47 -11.74
CA PHE A 165 -2.15 16.33 -11.15
C PHE A 165 -2.99 17.60 -11.33
N ILE A 166 -2.44 18.78 -11.03
CA ILE A 166 -3.12 20.07 -11.28
C ILE A 166 -3.46 20.23 -12.77
N TRP A 167 -2.51 19.89 -13.66
CA TRP A 167 -2.76 19.92 -15.09
C TRP A 167 -3.91 18.98 -15.48
N TYR A 168 -3.95 17.75 -14.96
CA TYR A 168 -5.03 16.80 -15.22
C TYR A 168 -6.40 17.32 -14.73
N LEU A 169 -6.46 17.90 -13.53
CA LEU A 169 -7.68 18.50 -12.98
C LEU A 169 -8.18 19.66 -13.85
N ASN A 170 -7.28 20.55 -14.27
CA ASN A 170 -7.62 21.65 -15.17
C ASN A 170 -8.17 21.15 -16.51
N ARG A 171 -7.61 20.05 -17.04
CA ARG A 171 -8.10 19.42 -18.27
C ARG A 171 -9.52 18.87 -18.12
N ILE A 172 -9.84 18.24 -16.99
CA ILE A 172 -11.19 17.73 -16.71
C ILE A 172 -12.19 18.87 -16.58
N GLN A 173 -11.84 19.96 -15.89
CA GLN A 173 -12.75 21.10 -15.68
C GLN A 173 -13.12 21.83 -16.97
N GLN A 174 -12.30 21.72 -18.02
CA GLN A 174 -12.60 22.32 -19.33
C GLN A 174 -13.68 21.58 -20.11
N LEU A 175 -14.08 20.36 -19.71
CA LEU A 175 -15.16 19.64 -20.38
C LEU A 175 -16.53 20.09 -19.85
N LYS A 176 -17.49 20.26 -20.77
CA LYS A 176 -18.87 20.61 -20.45
C LYS A 176 -19.71 19.44 -19.90
N ARG A 177 -19.11 18.26 -19.69
CA ARG A 177 -19.79 17.04 -19.22
C ARG A 177 -19.39 16.69 -17.79
N ASP A 178 -20.22 15.91 -17.12
CA ASP A 178 -19.89 15.35 -15.81
C ASP A 178 -18.70 14.38 -15.88
N THR A 179 -17.96 14.33 -14.77
CA THR A 179 -16.79 13.45 -14.62
C THR A 179 -17.20 11.98 -14.61
N ASN A 180 -16.56 11.18 -15.47
CA ASN A 180 -16.78 9.74 -15.55
C ASN A 180 -16.23 9.02 -14.32
N LEU A 181 -16.70 7.79 -14.08
CA LEU A 181 -16.25 6.97 -12.95
C LEU A 181 -14.73 6.74 -12.98
N LEU A 182 -14.16 6.45 -14.16
CA LEU A 182 -12.72 6.27 -14.34
C LEU A 182 -11.92 7.55 -14.01
N GLU A 183 -12.42 8.72 -14.41
CA GLU A 183 -11.79 10.02 -14.13
C GLU A 183 -11.80 10.29 -12.62
N LYS A 184 -12.92 9.99 -11.92
CA LYS A 184 -12.99 10.09 -10.45
C LYS A 184 -11.97 9.18 -9.76
N CYS A 185 -11.77 7.97 -10.27
CA CYS A 185 -10.77 7.04 -9.71
C CYS A 185 -9.34 7.52 -9.98
N LEU A 186 -9.07 8.11 -11.15
CA LEU A 186 -7.78 8.72 -11.45
C LEU A 186 -7.52 9.97 -10.60
N ILE A 187 -8.54 10.75 -10.26
CA ILE A 187 -8.43 11.85 -9.30
C ILE A 187 -8.04 11.32 -7.92
N LEU A 188 -8.71 10.25 -7.44
CA LEU A 188 -8.38 9.60 -6.18
C LEU A 188 -6.93 9.06 -6.17
N LEU A 189 -6.53 8.39 -7.25
CA LEU A 189 -5.17 7.84 -7.39
C LEU A 189 -4.10 8.94 -7.49
N GLY A 190 -4.38 10.02 -8.23
CA GLY A 190 -3.53 11.19 -8.36
C GLY A 190 -3.34 11.93 -7.02
N PHE A 191 -4.42 12.08 -6.25
CA PHE A 191 -4.33 12.56 -4.87
C PHE A 191 -3.51 11.61 -3.99
N GLY A 192 -3.77 10.29 -4.09
CA GLY A 192 -3.07 9.25 -3.34
C GLY A 192 -1.54 9.26 -3.52
N ILE A 193 -1.05 9.40 -4.76
CA ILE A 193 0.41 9.49 -5.00
C ILE A 193 0.97 10.87 -4.62
N THR A 194 0.24 11.95 -4.88
CA THR A 194 0.71 13.31 -4.58
C THR A 194 0.86 13.50 -3.08
N GLN A 195 -0.12 13.04 -2.30
CA GLN A 195 -0.01 13.07 -0.85
C GLN A 195 1.15 12.21 -0.39
N LEU A 196 1.43 11.03 -0.97
CA LEU A 196 2.51 10.13 -0.55
C LEU A 196 3.91 10.74 -0.77
N ASN A 197 4.05 11.59 -1.79
CA ASN A 197 5.31 12.25 -2.12
C ASN A 197 5.61 13.48 -1.25
N VAL A 198 4.64 14.04 -0.53
CA VAL A 198 4.88 15.20 0.34
C VAL A 198 6.02 14.86 1.34
N PRO A 199 7.15 15.58 1.34
CA PRO A 199 8.30 15.23 2.17
C PRO A 199 8.12 15.77 3.59
N ILE A 200 7.09 15.28 4.30
CA ILE A 200 6.78 15.71 5.68
C ILE A 200 7.91 15.37 6.64
N GLU A 201 8.78 14.43 6.28
CA GLU A 201 9.82 13.92 7.17
C GLU A 201 10.93 14.95 7.41
N PHE A 202 11.00 16.01 6.60
CA PHE A 202 11.79 17.20 6.94
C PHE A 202 11.39 17.83 8.26
N LEU A 203 10.11 17.73 8.66
CA LEU A 203 9.63 18.29 9.92
C LEU A 203 10.30 17.62 11.12
N ASN A 204 10.66 16.33 11.01
CA ASN A 204 11.37 15.61 12.09
C ASN A 204 12.79 16.12 12.35
N LEU A 205 13.38 16.85 11.40
CA LEU A 205 14.69 17.47 11.60
C LEU A 205 14.61 18.71 12.50
N VAL A 206 13.44 19.36 12.52
CA VAL A 206 13.19 20.62 13.23
C VAL A 206 12.55 20.38 14.59
N MET A 207 11.58 19.47 14.65
CA MET A 207 10.83 19.13 15.85
C MET A 207 10.73 17.62 16.01
N ASP A 208 10.70 17.15 17.26
CA ASP A 208 10.54 15.73 17.57
C ASP A 208 9.08 15.30 17.29
N MET A 209 8.86 14.51 16.24
CA MET A 209 7.54 13.98 15.87
C MET A 209 7.47 12.47 16.06
N GLU A 210 7.05 12.08 17.26
CA GLU A 210 6.95 10.69 17.71
C GLU A 210 5.94 9.82 16.94
N PHE A 211 5.12 10.39 16.05
CA PHE A 211 4.14 9.65 15.23
C PHE A 211 4.52 9.57 13.73
N MET A 212 5.76 9.91 13.37
CA MET A 212 6.18 10.03 11.97
C MET A 212 6.02 8.73 11.18
N SER A 213 6.50 7.61 11.73
CA SER A 213 6.39 6.30 11.07
C SER A 213 4.93 5.93 10.86
N PHE A 214 4.10 6.05 11.90
CA PHE A 214 2.66 5.78 11.81
C PHE A 214 1.96 6.63 10.74
N LEU A 215 2.28 7.92 10.63
CA LEU A 215 1.73 8.78 9.59
C LEU A 215 2.19 8.36 8.18
N CYS A 216 3.44 7.91 8.02
CA CYS A 216 3.92 7.39 6.76
C CYS A 216 3.17 6.11 6.35
N ASP A 217 2.87 5.22 7.29
CA ASP A 217 2.10 3.99 7.01
C ASP A 217 0.67 4.29 6.60
N ILE A 218 -0.02 5.23 7.28
CA ILE A 218 -1.37 5.67 6.90
C ILE A 218 -1.36 6.21 5.46
N ARG A 219 -0.38 7.07 5.15
CA ARG A 219 -0.24 7.66 3.81
C ARG A 219 0.02 6.60 2.76
N GLN A 220 0.87 5.62 3.07
CA GLN A 220 1.09 4.48 2.21
C GLN A 220 -0.19 3.65 2.03
N GLY A 221 -0.95 3.41 3.09
CA GLY A 221 -2.24 2.71 3.06
C GLY A 221 -3.28 3.39 2.18
N ILE A 222 -3.41 4.71 2.26
CA ILE A 222 -4.32 5.50 1.40
C ILE A 222 -3.99 5.33 -0.08
N PHE A 223 -2.70 5.38 -0.44
CA PHE A 223 -2.26 5.15 -1.82
C PHE A 223 -2.60 3.74 -2.31
N HIS A 224 -2.26 2.70 -1.54
CA HIS A 224 -2.53 1.32 -1.92
C HIS A 224 -4.03 1.03 -2.05
N CYS A 225 -4.86 1.54 -1.13
CA CYS A 225 -6.31 1.43 -1.21
C CYS A 225 -6.84 2.07 -2.50
N SER A 226 -6.38 3.29 -2.81
CA SER A 226 -6.74 4.00 -4.04
C SER A 226 -6.33 3.22 -5.30
N LEU A 227 -5.16 2.58 -5.28
CA LEU A 227 -4.66 1.74 -6.36
C LEU A 227 -5.52 0.48 -6.58
N LEU A 228 -5.91 -0.22 -5.51
CA LEU A 228 -6.76 -1.41 -5.62
C LEU A 228 -8.18 -1.07 -6.12
N ILE A 229 -8.72 0.07 -5.69
CA ILE A 229 -10.00 0.62 -6.18
C ILE A 229 -9.89 0.95 -7.67
N PHE A 230 -8.81 1.63 -8.08
CA PHE A 230 -8.55 1.93 -9.47
C PHE A 230 -8.51 0.66 -10.33
N TRP A 231 -7.80 -0.39 -9.90
CA TRP A 231 -7.67 -1.64 -10.66
C TRP A 231 -8.99 -2.32 -10.94
N ILE A 232 -9.82 -2.47 -9.92
CA ILE A 232 -11.08 -3.20 -10.06
C ILE A 232 -12.08 -2.43 -10.93
N ILE A 233 -12.16 -1.11 -10.75
CA ILE A 233 -13.02 -0.25 -11.55
C ILE A 233 -12.49 -0.16 -12.99
N PHE A 234 -11.18 -0.06 -13.18
CA PHE A 234 -10.57 0.02 -14.50
C PHE A 234 -10.91 -1.19 -15.37
N ILE A 235 -10.71 -2.40 -14.84
CA ILE A 235 -11.05 -3.64 -15.55
C ILE A 235 -12.56 -3.74 -15.75
N GLY A 236 -13.33 -3.33 -14.75
CA GLY A 236 -14.79 -3.34 -14.79
C GLY A 236 -15.39 -2.45 -15.88
N GLU A 237 -14.86 -1.25 -16.08
CA GLU A 237 -15.33 -0.29 -17.09
C GLU A 237 -14.89 -0.66 -18.51
N HIS A 238 -13.73 -1.32 -18.67
CA HIS A 238 -13.27 -1.81 -19.97
C HIS A 238 -13.87 -3.18 -20.32
N LEU A 239 -14.78 -3.69 -19.50
CA LEU A 239 -15.56 -4.88 -19.82
C LEU A 239 -16.62 -4.52 -20.87
N LEU A 240 -16.39 -4.97 -22.10
CA LEU A 240 -17.25 -4.76 -23.27
C LEU A 240 -18.53 -5.65 -23.22
N ASP A 241 -19.30 -5.55 -22.13
CA ASP A 241 -20.56 -6.28 -21.92
C ASP A 241 -21.78 -5.36 -22.01
N ASP A 242 -22.94 -5.94 -22.36
CA ASP A 242 -24.20 -5.22 -22.62
C ASP A 242 -24.83 -4.61 -21.35
N VAL A 243 -24.26 -4.87 -20.17
CA VAL A 243 -24.73 -4.35 -18.88
C VAL A 243 -24.09 -3.00 -18.62
N SER A 244 -24.85 -1.92 -18.78
CA SER A 244 -24.42 -0.57 -18.40
C SER A 244 -24.21 -0.48 -16.88
N ARG A 245 -22.95 -0.53 -16.44
CA ARG A 245 -22.57 -0.33 -15.04
C ARG A 245 -22.56 1.16 -14.74
N VAL A 246 -23.71 1.72 -14.41
CA VAL A 246 -23.82 3.15 -14.08
C VAL A 246 -23.48 3.36 -12.60
N GLY A 247 -22.21 3.70 -12.34
CA GLY A 247 -21.75 4.26 -11.08
C GLY A 247 -21.14 3.30 -10.06
N LEU A 248 -20.73 3.85 -8.92
CA LEU A 248 -19.98 3.16 -7.86
C LEU A 248 -20.77 1.99 -7.24
N SER A 249 -22.10 2.08 -7.26
CA SER A 249 -23.01 1.08 -6.70
C SER A 249 -22.86 -0.29 -7.37
N SER A 250 -22.52 -0.35 -8.66
CA SER A 250 -22.30 -1.63 -9.36
C SER A 250 -21.11 -2.43 -8.80
N TYR A 251 -20.15 -1.75 -8.15
CA TYR A 251 -18.92 -2.34 -7.61
C TYR A 251 -18.96 -2.53 -6.09
N TYR A 252 -20.11 -2.31 -5.44
CA TYR A 252 -20.22 -2.26 -3.97
C TYR A 252 -19.64 -3.48 -3.25
N LYS A 253 -19.80 -4.69 -3.80
CA LYS A 253 -19.27 -5.93 -3.20
C LYS A 253 -17.74 -5.92 -3.15
N GLN A 254 -17.10 -5.51 -4.23
CA GLN A 254 -15.63 -5.49 -4.33
C GLN A 254 -15.07 -4.35 -3.48
N LEU A 255 -15.70 -3.18 -3.53
CA LEU A 255 -15.31 -2.02 -2.72
C LEU A 255 -15.47 -2.30 -1.22
N ALA A 256 -16.52 -3.02 -0.80
CA ALA A 256 -16.70 -3.42 0.58
C ALA A 256 -15.56 -4.31 1.09
N ILE A 257 -15.07 -5.26 0.27
CA ILE A 257 -13.96 -6.14 0.64
C ILE A 257 -12.66 -5.35 0.82
N ILE A 258 -12.36 -4.43 -0.12
CA ILE A 258 -11.21 -3.53 -0.02
C ILE A 258 -11.33 -2.69 1.27
N LEU A 259 -12.49 -2.10 1.50
CA LEU A 259 -12.74 -1.25 2.68
C LEU A 259 -12.54 -2.04 3.99
N ILE A 260 -13.09 -3.25 4.09
CA ILE A 260 -12.91 -4.13 5.26
C ILE A 260 -11.42 -4.45 5.47
N ALA A 261 -10.68 -4.76 4.40
CA ALA A 261 -9.25 -5.05 4.48
C ALA A 261 -8.46 -3.86 5.03
N TYR A 262 -8.66 -2.65 4.49
CA TYR A 262 -7.91 -1.47 4.93
C TYR A 262 -8.37 -0.93 6.28
N ILE A 263 -9.63 -1.09 6.67
CA ILE A 263 -10.07 -0.80 8.05
C ILE A 263 -9.39 -1.77 9.01
N SER A 264 -9.34 -3.07 8.68
CA SER A 264 -8.67 -4.09 9.49
C SER A 264 -7.17 -3.78 9.65
N LEU A 265 -6.47 -3.47 8.56
CA LEU A 265 -5.07 -3.04 8.60
C LEU A 265 -4.89 -1.75 9.41
N PHE A 266 -5.75 -0.75 9.22
CA PHE A 266 -5.65 0.50 9.97
C PHE A 266 -5.81 0.29 11.48
N VAL A 267 -6.73 -0.57 11.91
CA VAL A 267 -6.90 -0.92 13.33
C VAL A 267 -5.70 -1.66 13.86
N PHE A 268 -5.12 -2.60 13.09
CA PHE A 268 -3.89 -3.29 13.44
C PHE A 268 -2.72 -2.31 13.63
N GLU A 269 -2.43 -1.47 12.64
CA GLU A 269 -1.37 -0.46 12.68
C GLU A 269 -1.57 0.55 13.82
N SER A 270 -2.82 0.96 14.08
CA SER A 270 -3.15 1.86 15.19
C SER A 270 -2.92 1.20 16.55
N SER A 271 -3.12 -0.11 16.64
CA SER A 271 -2.92 -0.87 17.87
C SER A 271 -1.44 -1.18 18.11
N GLU A 272 -0.64 -1.38 17.07
CA GLU A 272 0.81 -1.58 17.18
C GLU A 272 1.56 -0.23 17.21
N ARG A 273 1.71 0.43 16.06
CA ARG A 273 2.47 1.68 15.91
C ARG A 273 1.77 2.88 16.54
N GLY A 274 0.43 2.91 16.58
CA GLY A 274 -0.29 4.01 17.21
C GLY A 274 -0.09 4.06 18.74
N ILE A 275 -0.05 2.91 19.41
CA ILE A 275 0.23 2.84 20.86
C ILE A 275 1.71 3.09 21.15
N GLN A 276 2.62 2.66 20.27
CA GLN A 276 4.07 2.90 20.40
C GLN A 276 4.46 4.38 20.47
N VAL A 277 3.63 5.28 19.93
CA VAL A 277 3.83 6.74 20.09
C VAL A 277 3.78 7.15 21.57
N ILE A 278 2.92 6.52 22.36
CA ILE A 278 2.75 6.83 23.79
C ILE A 278 3.72 6.00 24.63
N ASP A 279 3.90 4.72 24.27
CA ASP A 279 4.76 3.77 24.97
C ASP A 279 5.65 3.01 23.98
N PRO A 280 6.90 3.42 23.77
CA PRO A 280 7.79 2.80 22.77
C PRO A 280 8.19 1.36 23.14
N PHE A 281 7.91 0.92 24.38
CA PHE A 281 8.12 -0.45 24.83
C PHE A 281 6.90 -1.35 24.56
N TYR A 282 5.81 -0.80 24.02
CA TYR A 282 4.64 -1.59 23.69
C TYR A 282 4.88 -2.49 22.47
N SER A 283 4.43 -3.74 22.58
CA SER A 283 4.35 -4.68 21.46
C SER A 283 3.06 -5.48 21.59
N ILE A 284 2.23 -5.46 20.54
CA ILE A 284 0.94 -6.15 20.53
C ILE A 284 1.11 -7.66 20.68
N TRP A 285 2.24 -8.20 20.21
CA TRP A 285 2.58 -9.62 20.23
C TRP A 285 2.76 -10.17 21.65
N GLU A 286 3.14 -9.33 22.61
CA GLU A 286 3.33 -9.72 24.03
C GLU A 286 2.09 -9.48 24.89
N VAL A 287 1.20 -8.57 24.48
CA VAL A 287 -0.01 -8.24 25.24
C VAL A 287 -1.19 -9.09 24.79
N ASP A 288 -1.53 -9.04 23.50
CA ASP A 288 -2.71 -9.69 22.93
C ASP A 288 -2.42 -10.16 21.49
N SER A 289 -1.56 -11.16 21.36
CA SER A 289 -1.21 -11.76 20.05
C SER A 289 -2.44 -12.27 19.29
N ASN A 290 -3.42 -12.85 19.99
CA ASN A 290 -4.67 -13.30 19.38
C ASN A 290 -5.44 -12.16 18.69
N PHE A 291 -5.43 -10.96 19.29
CA PHE A 291 -6.10 -9.78 18.74
C PHE A 291 -5.42 -9.32 17.45
N ALA A 292 -4.07 -9.27 17.43
CA ALA A 292 -3.29 -9.01 16.23
C ALA A 292 -3.59 -10.01 15.11
N MET A 293 -3.56 -11.30 15.44
CA MET A 293 -3.76 -12.38 14.47
C MET A 293 -5.14 -12.34 13.81
N ILE A 294 -6.19 -11.89 14.52
CA ILE A 294 -7.53 -11.73 13.94
C ILE A 294 -7.52 -10.69 12.80
N PHE A 295 -6.95 -9.50 13.01
CA PHE A 295 -6.93 -8.46 11.97
C PHE A 295 -6.07 -8.85 10.77
N ILE A 296 -4.94 -9.52 11.01
CA ILE A 296 -4.09 -10.04 9.96
C ILE A 296 -4.87 -11.09 9.15
N THR A 297 -5.54 -12.03 9.82
CA THR A 297 -6.33 -13.08 9.16
C THR A 297 -7.48 -12.50 8.32
N ILE A 298 -8.22 -11.51 8.84
CA ILE A 298 -9.29 -10.82 8.10
C ILE A 298 -8.73 -10.16 6.85
N THR A 299 -7.59 -9.46 6.97
CA THR A 299 -6.93 -8.78 5.85
C THR A 299 -6.49 -9.77 4.78
N VAL A 300 -5.84 -10.87 5.18
CA VAL A 300 -5.38 -11.92 4.25
C VAL A 300 -6.56 -12.55 3.52
N LEU A 301 -7.64 -12.89 4.23
CA LEU A 301 -8.85 -13.45 3.61
C LEU A 301 -9.48 -12.48 2.60
N ALA A 302 -9.56 -11.18 2.95
CA ALA A 302 -10.06 -10.15 2.07
C ALA A 302 -9.15 -9.94 0.85
N ALA A 303 -7.82 -10.00 1.01
CA ALA A 303 -6.86 -9.91 -0.08
C ALA A 303 -6.98 -11.09 -1.06
N ILE A 304 -7.14 -12.32 -0.55
CA ILE A 304 -7.40 -13.51 -1.37
C ILE A 304 -8.71 -13.35 -2.15
N SER A 305 -9.77 -12.90 -1.48
CA SER A 305 -11.06 -12.64 -2.13
C SER A 305 -10.94 -11.58 -3.23
N TYR A 306 -10.25 -10.47 -2.96
CA TYR A 306 -9.97 -9.43 -3.95
C TYR A 306 -9.19 -9.98 -5.15
N PHE A 307 -8.15 -10.78 -4.93
CA PHE A 307 -7.37 -11.39 -6.01
C PHE A 307 -8.22 -12.31 -6.89
N PHE A 308 -9.12 -13.10 -6.29
CA PHE A 308 -10.07 -13.92 -7.05
C PHE A 308 -10.99 -13.05 -7.92
N PHE A 309 -11.57 -11.97 -7.37
CA PHE A 309 -12.40 -11.04 -8.15
C PHE A 309 -11.62 -10.40 -9.29
N LEU A 310 -10.40 -9.93 -9.03
CA LEU A 310 -9.55 -9.28 -10.03
C LEU A 310 -9.24 -10.25 -11.17
N THR A 311 -8.87 -11.49 -10.85
CA THR A 311 -8.54 -12.53 -11.84
C THR A 311 -9.77 -12.92 -12.66
N TYR A 312 -10.94 -13.05 -12.02
CA TYR A 312 -12.19 -13.34 -12.71
C TYR A 312 -12.58 -12.23 -13.69
N HIS A 313 -12.53 -10.96 -13.25
CA HIS A 313 -12.83 -9.82 -14.14
C HIS A 313 -11.82 -9.69 -15.26
N LEU A 314 -10.54 -9.98 -15.00
CA LEU A 314 -9.50 -9.98 -16.02
C LEU A 314 -9.76 -11.08 -17.06
N TRP A 315 -10.07 -12.30 -16.62
CA TRP A 315 -10.42 -13.41 -17.51
C TRP A 315 -11.64 -13.09 -18.38
N LEU A 316 -12.69 -12.52 -17.77
CA LEU A 316 -13.90 -12.11 -18.47
C LEU A 316 -13.61 -11.01 -19.50
N ALA A 317 -12.83 -9.98 -19.12
CA ALA A 317 -12.39 -8.93 -20.03
C ALA A 317 -11.62 -9.49 -21.23
N PHE A 318 -10.68 -10.42 -21.00
CA PHE A 318 -9.97 -11.09 -22.09
C PHE A 318 -10.89 -11.90 -23.01
N ARG A 319 -11.84 -12.65 -22.45
CA ARG A 319 -12.80 -13.44 -23.23
C ARG A 319 -13.68 -12.54 -24.09
N ASN A 320 -14.17 -11.44 -23.54
CA ASN A 320 -15.04 -10.50 -24.25
C ASN A 320 -14.29 -9.76 -25.34
N ILE A 321 -13.06 -9.28 -25.06
CA ILE A 321 -12.19 -8.68 -26.06
C ILE A 321 -11.89 -9.68 -27.18
N SER A 322 -11.58 -10.93 -26.87
CA SER A 322 -11.31 -11.97 -27.88
C SER A 322 -12.53 -12.21 -28.78
N THR A 323 -13.73 -12.29 -28.19
CA THR A 323 -14.98 -12.51 -28.92
C THR A 323 -15.32 -11.32 -29.82
N LYS A 324 -15.23 -10.10 -29.28
CA LYS A 324 -15.49 -8.87 -30.05
C LYS A 324 -14.41 -8.59 -31.10
N GLN A 325 -13.17 -9.05 -30.90
CA GLN A 325 -12.12 -8.94 -31.90
C GLN A 325 -12.42 -9.76 -33.17
N GLN A 326 -13.10 -10.89 -33.03
CA GLN A 326 -13.51 -11.72 -34.17
C GLN A 326 -14.59 -11.02 -35.03
N SER A 327 -15.38 -10.11 -34.45
CA SER A 327 -16.42 -9.34 -35.15
C SER A 327 -15.98 -7.94 -35.60
N LEU A 328 -14.78 -7.48 -35.24
CA LEU A 328 -14.22 -6.19 -35.73
C LEU A 328 -14.16 -6.04 -37.27
N PRO A 329 -13.91 -7.08 -38.09
CA PRO A 329 -13.80 -6.91 -39.53
C PRO A 329 -15.13 -6.52 -40.20
N SER A 330 -16.26 -6.87 -39.59
CA SER A 330 -17.61 -6.60 -40.12
C SER A 330 -18.21 -5.27 -39.67
N MET A 331 -17.50 -4.49 -38.82
CA MET A 331 -17.97 -3.21 -38.30
C MET A 331 -17.60 -2.01 -39.20
N PRO A 332 -18.42 -0.93 -39.20
CA PRO A 332 -18.10 0.32 -39.88
C PRO A 332 -16.76 0.92 -39.39
N THR A 333 -16.02 1.56 -40.31
CA THR A 333 -14.63 2.00 -40.09
C THR A 333 -14.46 2.93 -38.90
N ALA A 334 -15.40 3.88 -38.68
CA ALA A 334 -15.36 4.82 -37.56
C ALA A 334 -15.48 4.09 -36.20
N ARG A 335 -16.50 3.24 -36.06
CA ARG A 335 -16.73 2.43 -34.85
C ARG A 335 -15.57 1.48 -34.57
N ARG A 336 -14.99 0.88 -35.61
CA ARG A 336 -13.82 -0.01 -35.50
C ARG A 336 -12.60 0.70 -34.90
N LEU A 337 -12.30 1.93 -35.31
CA LEU A 337 -11.16 2.70 -34.79
C LEU A 337 -11.30 3.01 -33.30
N ILE A 338 -12.52 3.30 -32.84
CA ILE A 338 -12.80 3.58 -31.42
C ILE A 338 -12.58 2.34 -30.56
N TYR A 339 -13.17 1.19 -30.95
CA TYR A 339 -12.96 -0.07 -30.24
C TYR A 339 -11.49 -0.51 -30.25
N GLN A 340 -10.79 -0.37 -31.37
CA GLN A 340 -9.35 -0.63 -31.44
C GLN A 340 -8.56 0.25 -30.49
N GLY A 341 -8.91 1.54 -30.38
CA GLY A 341 -8.30 2.47 -29.44
C GLY A 341 -8.52 2.09 -27.97
N VAL A 342 -9.74 1.71 -27.60
CA VAL A 342 -10.08 1.27 -26.22
C VAL A 342 -9.33 -0.02 -25.86
N ILE A 343 -9.33 -1.01 -26.76
CA ILE A 343 -8.62 -2.28 -26.55
C ILE A 343 -7.11 -2.05 -26.44
N PHE A 344 -6.54 -1.18 -27.28
CA PHE A 344 -5.11 -0.86 -27.22
C PHE A 344 -4.72 -0.24 -25.86
N ARG A 345 -5.49 0.75 -25.38
CA ARG A 345 -5.26 1.37 -24.07
C ARG A 345 -5.35 0.37 -22.92
N PHE A 346 -6.38 -0.49 -22.95
CA PHE A 346 -6.55 -1.55 -21.96
C PHE A 346 -5.34 -2.51 -21.94
N LYS A 347 -4.90 -3.01 -23.11
CA LYS A 347 -3.75 -3.93 -23.21
C LYS A 347 -2.44 -3.24 -22.80
N PHE A 348 -2.23 -2.00 -23.21
CA PHE A 348 -1.05 -1.23 -22.84
C PHE A 348 -0.96 -1.08 -21.31
N LEU A 349 -2.07 -0.68 -20.66
CA LEU A 349 -2.06 -0.49 -19.22
C LEU A 349 -1.85 -1.81 -18.46
N LEU A 350 -2.48 -2.88 -18.93
CA LEU A 350 -2.31 -4.20 -18.33
C LEU A 350 -0.85 -4.67 -18.41
N ILE A 351 -0.18 -4.49 -19.55
CA ILE A 351 1.25 -4.82 -19.71
C ILE A 351 2.11 -3.95 -18.80
N ALA A 352 1.89 -2.63 -18.79
CA ALA A 352 2.64 -1.71 -17.93
C ALA A 352 2.55 -2.12 -16.46
N THR A 353 1.38 -2.58 -16.03
CA THR A 353 1.11 -3.01 -14.66
C THR A 353 1.73 -4.34 -14.34
N PHE A 354 1.63 -5.29 -15.26
CA PHE A 354 2.29 -6.57 -15.11
C PHE A 354 3.80 -6.37 -14.94
N VAL A 355 4.41 -5.53 -15.77
CA VAL A 355 5.82 -5.13 -15.63
C VAL A 355 6.07 -4.47 -14.27
N CYS A 356 5.23 -3.53 -13.84
CA CYS A 356 5.40 -2.87 -12.54
C CYS A 356 5.33 -3.86 -11.36
N ALA A 357 4.36 -4.78 -11.39
CA ALA A 357 4.18 -5.79 -10.37
C ALA A 357 5.35 -6.79 -10.35
N THR A 358 5.79 -7.28 -11.52
CA THR A 358 6.95 -8.19 -11.62
C THR A 358 8.22 -7.52 -11.11
N CYS A 359 8.50 -6.27 -11.52
CA CYS A 359 9.65 -5.53 -11.00
C CYS A 359 9.58 -5.31 -9.49
N THR A 360 8.38 -5.05 -8.94
CA THR A 360 8.19 -4.90 -7.49
C THR A 360 8.47 -6.20 -6.73
N ILE A 361 8.01 -7.34 -7.24
CA ILE A 361 8.27 -8.66 -6.63
C ILE A 361 9.76 -9.00 -6.68
N ILE A 362 10.41 -8.78 -7.83
CA ILE A 362 11.86 -9.01 -7.98
C ILE A 362 12.64 -8.12 -7.01
N ALA A 363 12.28 -6.85 -6.91
CA ALA A 363 12.90 -5.90 -6.00
C ALA A 363 12.73 -6.31 -4.52
N TYR A 364 11.54 -6.80 -4.16
CA TYR A 364 11.28 -7.33 -2.82
C TYR A 364 12.14 -8.55 -2.51
N ILE A 365 12.17 -9.56 -3.40
CA ILE A 365 12.96 -10.78 -3.20
C ILE A 365 14.45 -10.45 -3.09
N MET A 366 14.97 -9.57 -3.97
CA MET A 366 16.37 -9.15 -3.92
C MET A 366 16.69 -8.36 -2.64
N GLY A 367 15.75 -7.55 -2.15
CA GLY A 367 15.87 -6.86 -0.86
C GLY A 367 16.05 -7.84 0.29
N GLN A 368 15.16 -8.82 0.40
CA GLN A 368 15.20 -9.86 1.45
C GLN A 368 16.49 -10.67 1.40
N VAL A 369 16.88 -11.17 0.22
CA VAL A 369 18.13 -11.94 0.04
C VAL A 369 19.36 -11.11 0.45
N SER A 370 19.35 -9.80 0.19
CA SER A 370 20.46 -8.92 0.59
C SER A 370 20.54 -8.69 2.09
N GLU A 371 19.42 -8.76 2.80
CA GLU A 371 19.35 -8.64 4.27
C GLU A 371 19.75 -9.96 4.94
N ASP A 372 19.35 -11.11 4.40
CA ASP A 372 19.76 -12.45 4.87
C ASP A 372 21.29 -12.68 4.74
N GLN A 373 21.93 -12.03 3.77
CA GLN A 373 23.37 -12.16 3.53
C GLN A 373 24.24 -11.52 4.63
N TRP A 374 23.65 -10.70 5.52
CA TRP A 374 24.36 -10.16 6.69
C TRP A 374 24.76 -11.24 7.71
N TYR A 375 24.11 -12.41 7.70
CA TYR A 375 24.43 -13.49 8.64
C TYR A 375 25.69 -14.28 8.27
N TRP A 376 26.20 -14.16 7.03
CA TRP A 376 27.15 -15.15 6.47
C TRP A 376 28.48 -14.62 5.94
N ASP A 377 28.75 -13.30 5.90
CA ASP A 377 29.94 -12.82 5.16
C ASP A 377 30.71 -11.66 5.83
N ASP A 378 31.58 -12.00 6.78
CA ASP A 378 32.70 -11.15 7.23
C ASP A 378 33.83 -11.04 6.17
N GLN A 379 33.73 -11.72 5.01
CA GLN A 379 34.88 -11.94 4.11
C GLN A 379 34.72 -11.42 2.65
N ARG A 380 33.65 -10.72 2.26
CA ARG A 380 33.51 -10.14 0.89
C ARG A 380 33.31 -8.63 0.88
N SER A 381 34.34 -7.89 1.30
CA SER A 381 34.30 -6.44 1.45
C SER A 381 34.77 -5.62 0.24
N PHE A 382 35.29 -6.23 -0.85
CA PHE A 382 35.91 -5.44 -1.94
C PHE A 382 35.10 -5.31 -3.24
N LEU A 383 34.12 -6.19 -3.51
CA LEU A 383 33.27 -6.12 -4.73
C LEU A 383 31.82 -5.63 -4.44
N ASN A 384 31.48 -5.40 -3.17
CA ASN A 384 30.12 -5.09 -2.68
C ASN A 384 29.90 -3.59 -2.36
N SER A 385 30.36 -2.66 -3.22
CA SER A 385 30.13 -1.23 -3.00
C SER A 385 28.72 -0.75 -3.35
N LEU A 386 27.85 -1.63 -3.88
CA LEU A 386 26.48 -1.29 -4.27
C LEU A 386 25.48 -1.79 -3.20
N GLN A 387 24.79 -0.86 -2.54
CA GLN A 387 23.75 -1.17 -1.56
C GLN A 387 22.42 -1.54 -2.25
N TRP A 388 22.23 -2.83 -2.55
CA TRP A 388 21.07 -3.35 -3.28
C TRP A 388 19.73 -3.03 -2.63
N SER A 389 19.59 -3.19 -1.30
CA SER A 389 18.34 -2.90 -0.58
C SER A 389 17.83 -1.47 -0.85
N SER A 390 18.70 -0.45 -0.67
CA SER A 390 18.34 0.95 -0.95
C SER A 390 18.00 1.24 -2.42
N ALA A 391 18.69 0.60 -3.36
CA ALA A 391 18.43 0.72 -4.79
C ALA A 391 17.05 0.13 -5.16
N MET A 392 16.69 -0.99 -4.55
CA MET A 392 15.39 -1.63 -4.75
C MET A 392 14.24 -0.77 -4.22
N PHE A 393 14.36 -0.23 -2.99
CA PHE A 393 13.35 0.69 -2.43
C PHE A 393 13.12 1.92 -3.30
N THR A 394 14.20 2.58 -3.74
CA THR A 394 14.11 3.79 -4.58
C THR A 394 13.57 3.47 -5.98
N THR A 395 13.89 2.30 -6.54
CA THR A 395 13.37 1.85 -7.83
C THR A 395 11.86 1.62 -7.79
N VAL A 396 11.36 0.90 -6.77
CA VAL A 396 9.91 0.67 -6.61
C VAL A 396 9.18 1.99 -6.42
N PHE A 397 9.71 2.89 -5.61
CA PHE A 397 9.13 4.22 -5.41
C PHE A 397 9.05 5.03 -6.72
N ALA A 398 10.13 5.07 -7.51
CA ALA A 398 10.15 5.77 -8.79
C ALA A 398 9.20 5.12 -9.82
N LEU A 399 9.13 3.79 -9.85
CA LEU A 399 8.29 3.01 -10.75
C LEU A 399 6.81 3.34 -10.56
N TRP A 400 6.30 3.31 -9.33
CA TRP A 400 4.91 3.62 -9.03
C TRP A 400 4.56 5.09 -9.28
N ASN A 401 5.50 6.00 -9.04
CA ASN A 401 5.35 7.41 -9.40
C ASN A 401 5.21 7.59 -10.92
N CYS A 402 6.13 7.01 -11.70
CA CYS A 402 6.09 7.04 -13.15
C CYS A 402 4.82 6.38 -13.71
N TYR A 403 4.38 5.29 -13.10
CA TYR A 403 3.15 4.59 -13.46
C TYR A 403 1.91 5.49 -13.33
N VAL A 404 1.72 6.14 -12.17
CA VAL A 404 0.58 7.03 -11.96
C VAL A 404 0.65 8.29 -12.82
N MET A 405 1.84 8.88 -12.98
CA MET A 405 2.01 10.02 -13.90
C MET A 405 1.64 9.66 -15.34
N THR A 406 2.07 8.48 -15.81
CA THR A 406 1.73 7.98 -17.15
C THR A 406 0.22 7.79 -17.30
N LEU A 407 -0.44 7.27 -16.26
CA LEU A 407 -1.90 7.15 -16.22
C LEU A 407 -2.60 8.50 -16.35
N LEU A 408 -2.22 9.49 -15.54
CA LEU A 408 -2.80 10.83 -15.58
C LEU A 408 -2.61 11.49 -16.95
N ILE A 409 -1.45 11.30 -17.59
CA ILE A 409 -1.15 11.87 -18.91
C ILE A 409 -1.94 11.16 -20.02
N LEU A 410 -1.92 9.83 -20.07
CA LEU A 410 -2.55 9.06 -21.16
C LEU A 410 -4.07 9.08 -21.11
N TYR A 411 -4.66 9.18 -19.91
CA TYR A 411 -6.10 9.27 -19.73
C TYR A 411 -6.59 10.72 -19.58
N ALA A 412 -5.74 11.71 -19.83
CA ALA A 412 -6.17 13.10 -19.92
C ALA A 412 -7.06 13.33 -21.15
N PRO A 413 -8.12 14.13 -21.03
CA PRO A 413 -8.91 14.58 -22.17
C PRO A 413 -8.02 15.30 -23.21
N SER A 414 -8.25 15.07 -24.51
CA SER A 414 -7.50 15.70 -25.62
C SER A 414 -8.25 16.91 -26.20
N HIS A 415 -7.52 17.87 -26.79
CA HIS A 415 -8.09 19.08 -27.41
C HIS A 415 -8.81 18.81 -28.75
N LYS A 416 -8.71 17.60 -29.29
CA LYS A 416 -9.29 17.21 -30.57
C LYS A 416 -10.81 17.01 -30.40
N GLY A 417 -11.56 18.11 -30.41
CA GLY A 417 -13.03 18.11 -30.26
C GLY A 417 -13.63 19.38 -29.69
N MET A 418 -12.82 20.39 -29.33
CA MET A 418 -13.34 21.64 -28.76
C MET A 418 -13.94 22.60 -29.82
N ASP A 419 -13.61 22.41 -31.11
CA ASP A 419 -13.93 23.36 -32.19
C ASP A 419 -14.98 22.87 -33.21
N SER A 420 -15.55 21.68 -33.05
CA SER A 420 -16.64 21.23 -33.92
C SER A 420 -17.96 21.29 -33.17
N SER A 421 -18.94 21.97 -33.79
CA SER A 421 -20.36 21.96 -33.48
C SER A 421 -21.01 20.58 -33.65
N ASP A 422 -20.32 19.52 -33.24
CA ASP A 422 -20.71 18.11 -33.22
C ASP A 422 -20.69 17.58 -31.77
N THR A 423 -20.89 18.48 -30.81
CA THR A 423 -20.85 18.19 -29.37
C THR A 423 -21.88 17.12 -28.94
N ASP A 424 -22.89 16.87 -29.76
CA ASP A 424 -23.92 15.85 -29.52
C ASP A 424 -23.60 14.48 -30.12
N GLU A 425 -22.61 14.33 -31.01
CA GLU A 425 -22.23 13.01 -31.53
C GLU A 425 -21.11 12.36 -30.72
N MET A 426 -20.12 13.13 -30.26
CA MET A 426 -18.93 12.59 -29.59
C MET A 426 -19.14 12.35 -28.07
N SER A 427 -19.99 13.16 -27.42
CA SER A 427 -20.35 12.95 -26.00
C SER A 427 -21.31 11.78 -25.81
N VAL A 428 -22.08 11.49 -26.86
CA VAL A 428 -22.98 10.35 -26.97
C VAL A 428 -22.22 9.06 -27.37
N GLU A 429 -20.95 9.17 -27.79
CA GLU A 429 -20.12 8.09 -28.33
C GLU A 429 -19.55 7.11 -27.29
N PHE A 430 -19.47 7.51 -26.01
CA PHE A 430 -19.12 6.59 -24.90
C PHE A 430 -20.36 5.94 -24.26
N THR A 431 -21.56 6.50 -24.49
CA THR A 431 -22.82 6.02 -23.92
C THR A 431 -23.65 5.17 -24.91
N ARG A 432 -23.47 5.34 -26.23
CA ARG A 432 -24.18 4.58 -27.29
C ARG A 432 -23.56 3.24 -27.70
N LEU A 433 -22.63 2.68 -26.94
CA LEU A 433 -22.09 1.34 -27.22
C LEU A 433 -22.96 0.20 -26.64
N THR A 434 -24.25 0.45 -26.43
CA THR A 434 -25.27 -0.59 -26.20
C THR A 434 -26.15 -0.74 -27.45
N ASP A 435 -26.50 -1.99 -27.77
CA ASP A 435 -27.11 -2.51 -29.01
C ASP A 435 -28.47 -1.91 -29.44
N ASN A 436 -28.91 -0.78 -28.87
CA ASN A 436 -30.26 -0.26 -29.10
C ASN A 436 -30.54 0.28 -30.51
N ASP A 437 -29.55 0.35 -31.41
CA ASP A 437 -29.77 0.78 -32.80
C ASP A 437 -30.06 -0.39 -33.79
N LEU A 438 -30.15 -1.64 -33.31
CA LEU A 438 -30.51 -2.78 -34.19
C LEU A 438 -31.92 -2.67 -34.79
N ASN A 439 -32.81 -1.83 -34.26
CA ASN A 439 -34.15 -1.62 -34.82
C ASN A 439 -34.24 -0.48 -35.85
N ASP A 440 -33.30 0.47 -35.88
CA ASP A 440 -33.39 1.62 -36.80
C ASP A 440 -32.83 1.32 -38.19
N GLY A 441 -32.02 0.26 -38.32
CA GLY A 441 -31.52 -0.23 -39.61
C GLY A 441 -32.58 -0.90 -40.48
N GLN A 442 -33.66 -1.45 -39.89
CA GLN A 442 -34.75 -2.08 -40.64
C GLN A 442 -35.82 -1.08 -41.10
N ALA A 443 -35.98 0.06 -40.41
CA ALA A 443 -36.94 1.09 -40.80
C ALA A 443 -36.52 1.88 -42.05
N ARG A 444 -35.21 1.99 -42.34
CA ARG A 444 -34.70 2.70 -43.54
C ARG A 444 -34.73 1.90 -44.84
N ILE A 445 -34.90 0.57 -44.79
CA ILE A 445 -34.91 -0.27 -46.01
C ILE A 445 -36.30 -0.30 -46.68
N ASN A 446 -37.38 0.00 -45.95
CA ASN A 446 -38.76 -0.03 -46.49
C ASN A 446 -39.24 1.26 -47.20
N TYR A 447 -38.40 2.28 -47.37
CA TYR A 447 -38.77 3.53 -48.06
C TYR A 447 -37.95 3.81 -49.33
N SER A 448 -37.50 2.76 -50.03
CA SER A 448 -36.86 2.89 -51.35
C SER A 448 -37.58 2.08 -52.42
N GLY A 449 -38.83 2.44 -52.68
CA GLY A 449 -39.58 1.88 -53.80
C GLY A 449 -40.99 2.43 -53.87
N ILE A 450 -41.16 3.54 -54.62
CA ILE A 450 -42.28 3.82 -55.53
C ILE A 450 -42.03 5.21 -56.15
N SER A 451 -41.82 5.22 -57.46
CA SER A 451 -41.70 6.43 -58.26
C SER A 451 -43.08 7.04 -58.55
N GLY A 452 -43.18 8.37 -58.43
CA GLY A 452 -43.81 9.21 -59.46
C GLY A 452 -45.24 9.69 -59.23
N ARG A 453 -45.42 10.97 -58.87
CA ARG A 453 -46.04 12.03 -59.73
C ARG A 453 -46.23 13.36 -58.98
N ARG A 454 -45.82 14.43 -59.68
CA ARG A 454 -46.11 15.88 -59.57
C ARG A 454 -47.28 16.32 -58.66
N GLN A 455 -47.04 17.29 -57.76
CA GLN A 455 -47.52 18.71 -57.79
C GLN A 455 -47.32 19.39 -56.42
N ASN A 456 -46.80 20.63 -56.43
CA ASN A 456 -46.91 21.64 -55.35
C ASN A 456 -48.22 22.44 -55.56
N PRO A 457 -48.77 23.24 -54.61
CA PRO A 457 -48.14 23.85 -53.43
C PRO A 457 -48.98 23.83 -52.10
N ASN A 458 -48.34 24.27 -51.00
CA ASN A 458 -48.84 24.80 -49.70
C ASN A 458 -50.36 25.06 -49.50
N PRO A 459 -50.92 24.90 -48.27
CA PRO A 459 -50.57 25.79 -47.13
C PRO A 459 -50.59 25.16 -45.70
N LYS A 460 -49.99 25.90 -44.72
CA LYS A 460 -50.23 25.81 -43.25
C LYS A 460 -51.68 26.29 -42.91
N PRO A 461 -52.26 26.22 -41.66
CA PRO A 461 -51.69 25.91 -40.33
C PRO A 461 -52.61 25.05 -39.38
N GLN A 462 -52.15 24.88 -38.12
CA GLN A 462 -52.97 24.91 -36.88
C GLN A 462 -53.62 23.61 -36.34
N TYR A 463 -52.99 22.97 -35.33
CA TYR A 463 -53.71 22.40 -34.17
C TYR A 463 -52.77 22.02 -32.99
N GLU A 464 -52.31 23.02 -32.23
CA GLU A 464 -51.96 22.86 -30.82
C GLU A 464 -53.22 23.17 -29.99
N MET A 465 -54.10 22.19 -29.73
CA MET A 465 -55.11 22.28 -28.65
C MET A 465 -55.90 20.97 -28.47
N SER A 466 -55.24 19.87 -28.13
CA SER A 466 -55.98 18.65 -27.74
C SER A 466 -55.36 17.82 -26.61
N LEU A 467 -54.16 18.14 -26.14
CA LEU A 467 -53.51 17.38 -25.05
C LEU A 467 -53.74 17.97 -23.64
N LEU A 468 -54.34 19.16 -23.54
CA LEU A 468 -54.71 19.79 -22.26
C LEU A 468 -56.12 19.45 -21.77
N GLN A 469 -56.87 18.62 -22.50
CA GLN A 469 -58.26 18.28 -22.14
C GLN A 469 -58.44 16.84 -21.63
N GLU A 470 -57.39 16.01 -21.65
CA GLU A 470 -57.45 14.60 -21.23
C GLU A 470 -56.93 14.34 -19.80
N LEU A 471 -56.31 15.35 -19.14
CA LEU A 471 -55.79 15.22 -17.77
C LEU A 471 -56.73 15.75 -16.67
N ALA A 472 -57.92 16.24 -17.02
CA ALA A 472 -58.87 16.84 -16.07
C ALA A 472 -60.05 15.93 -15.66
N THR A 473 -60.17 14.70 -16.16
CA THR A 473 -61.39 13.87 -15.99
C THR A 473 -61.16 12.43 -15.55
N LYS A 474 -60.14 12.15 -14.71
CA LYS A 474 -60.08 10.91 -13.93
C LYS A 474 -59.54 11.14 -12.51
N ARG A 475 -60.36 11.77 -11.68
CA ARG A 475 -60.32 11.64 -10.22
C ARG A 475 -61.75 11.36 -9.74
N ASN A 476 -61.89 10.30 -8.94
CA ASN A 476 -63.06 9.84 -8.18
C ASN A 476 -64.03 8.91 -8.92
N ILE A 477 -64.09 7.65 -8.46
CA ILE A 477 -65.27 7.03 -7.83
C ILE A 477 -64.79 5.82 -6.99
N SER A 478 -65.24 5.82 -5.73
CA SER A 478 -65.34 4.76 -4.70
C SER A 478 -64.09 4.03 -4.24
#